data_AF-A0A3N5XG34-F1
#
_entry.id   AF-A0A3N5XG34-F1
#
_cell.length_a   1.000
_cell.length_b   1.000
_cell.length_c   1.000
_cell.angle_alpha   90.00
_cell.angle_beta   90.00
_cell.angle_gamma   90.00
#
_symmetry.space_group_name_H-M   'P 1'
#
loop_
_entity.id
_entity.type
_entity.pdbx_description
1 polymer ?
#
loop_
_entity_poly.entity_id
_entity_poly.type
_entity_poly.pdbx_seq_one_letter_code
_entity_poly.pdbx_strand_id
1 'polypeptide(L)'
;MRFYGDYDRYLKGTPGEELIDLFDQLTHQTAGNNRCRLLFGVFGHDAAETIGAISVRYFQQHHRLPDKSTLVERYYGEYIPPVSLFIGFDRFSAFDMPLVATGSEDLYFTVSPSPYLTERQLRCILYDHLYARRVKEPDYETLPVEAIERMRAFYKMNFERTLGVGFVRDRFWYPLSQVDLPANFGDAPNNETETAQPGA
;
A
#
# COMPACT_ATOMS: atom_id res chain seq x y z
N MET A 1 -4.91 18.68 -4.77
CA MET A 1 -5.29 17.33 -5.23
C MET A 1 -4.77 17.15 -6.64
N ARG A 2 -4.44 15.92 -7.06
CA ARG A 2 -3.95 15.61 -8.40
C ARG A 2 -4.52 14.29 -8.90
N PHE A 3 -4.40 14.08 -10.21
CA PHE A 3 -4.76 12.84 -10.88
C PHE A 3 -3.54 12.31 -11.63
N TYR A 4 -3.38 10.99 -11.68
CA TYR A 4 -2.29 10.33 -12.41
C TYR A 4 -2.82 9.10 -13.14
N GLY A 5 -2.03 8.60 -14.08
CA GLY A 5 -2.39 7.46 -14.94
C GLY A 5 -2.78 7.90 -16.36
N ASP A 6 -3.18 6.93 -17.17
CA ASP A 6 -3.35 7.11 -18.62
C ASP A 6 -4.75 7.60 -19.01
N TYR A 7 -5.42 8.34 -18.12
CA TYR A 7 -6.81 8.73 -18.32
C TYR A 7 -7.05 9.59 -19.56
N ASP A 8 -6.11 10.44 -19.98
CA ASP A 8 -6.24 11.18 -21.25
C ASP A 8 -6.36 10.22 -22.45
N ARG A 9 -5.53 9.18 -22.49
CA ARG A 9 -5.53 8.18 -23.56
C ARG A 9 -6.84 7.38 -23.61
N TYR A 10 -7.42 7.06 -22.45
CA TYR A 10 -8.60 6.20 -22.35
C TYR A 10 -9.94 6.95 -22.41
N LEU A 11 -9.98 8.22 -22.00
CA LEU A 11 -11.22 9.00 -21.93
C LEU A 11 -11.47 9.86 -23.17
N LYS A 12 -10.43 10.26 -23.89
CA LYS A 12 -10.55 11.13 -25.05
C LYS A 12 -11.33 10.46 -26.19
N GLY A 13 -12.29 11.18 -26.77
CA GLY A 13 -13.20 10.65 -27.79
C GLY A 13 -14.27 9.70 -27.24
N THR A 14 -14.42 9.60 -25.91
CA THR A 14 -15.46 8.81 -25.24
C THR A 14 -16.46 9.72 -24.53
N PRO A 15 -17.62 9.22 -24.08
CA PRO A 15 -18.54 10.01 -23.25
C PRO A 15 -17.92 10.56 -21.94
N GLY A 16 -16.78 10.02 -21.49
CA GLY A 16 -16.08 10.47 -20.30
C GLY A 16 -15.02 11.55 -20.53
N GLU A 17 -14.89 12.08 -21.75
CA GLU A 17 -13.86 13.09 -22.08
C GLU A 17 -13.97 14.35 -21.20
N GLU A 18 -15.17 14.75 -20.81
CA GLU A 18 -15.41 15.89 -19.90
C GLU A 18 -14.73 15.74 -18.52
N LEU A 19 -14.43 14.51 -18.10
CA LEU A 19 -13.73 14.25 -16.85
C LEU A 19 -12.28 14.76 -16.89
N ILE A 20 -11.65 14.82 -18.07
CA ILE A 20 -10.29 15.33 -18.24
C ILE A 20 -10.24 16.80 -17.79
N ASP A 21 -11.17 17.62 -18.30
CA ASP A 21 -11.28 19.04 -17.94
C ASP A 21 -11.63 19.22 -16.46
N LEU A 22 -12.50 18.35 -15.92
CA LEU A 22 -12.85 18.37 -14.50
C LEU A 22 -11.64 18.07 -13.60
N PHE A 23 -10.79 17.11 -13.98
CA PHE A 23 -9.56 16.78 -13.24
C PHE A 23 -8.59 17.97 -13.19
N ASP A 24 -8.42 18.66 -14.31
CA ASP A 24 -7.59 19.86 -14.41
C ASP A 24 -8.17 21.01 -13.57
N GLN A 25 -9.48 21.23 -13.64
CA GLN A 25 -10.17 22.25 -12.86
C GLN A 25 -10.01 22.01 -11.36
N LEU A 26 -10.23 20.78 -10.88
CA LEU A 26 -10.09 20.42 -9.48
C LEU A 26 -8.64 20.51 -8.98
N THR A 27 -7.68 20.17 -9.83
CA THR A 27 -6.25 20.35 -9.54
C THR A 27 -5.93 21.83 -9.33
N HIS A 28 -6.44 22.71 -10.21
CA HIS A 28 -6.27 24.17 -10.08
C HIS A 28 -6.95 24.74 -8.83
N GLN A 29 -8.21 24.39 -8.59
CA GLN A 29 -8.99 24.90 -7.44
C GLN A 29 -8.34 24.54 -6.10
N THR A 30 -7.64 23.40 -6.03
CA THR A 30 -7.01 22.91 -4.80
C THR A 30 -5.50 23.18 -4.74
N ALA A 31 -4.94 23.95 -5.68
CA ALA A 31 -3.50 24.22 -5.75
C ALA A 31 -2.96 24.99 -4.53
N GLY A 32 -3.80 25.80 -3.87
CA GLY A 32 -3.44 26.55 -2.67
C GLY A 32 -3.40 25.71 -1.38
N ASN A 33 -3.88 24.46 -1.40
CA ASN A 33 -3.95 23.60 -0.22
C ASN A 33 -2.60 22.91 0.01
N ASN A 34 -1.96 23.15 1.16
CA ASN A 34 -0.59 22.68 1.44
C ASN A 34 -0.46 21.75 2.66
N ARG A 35 -1.56 21.45 3.36
CA ARG A 35 -1.53 20.58 4.56
C ARG A 35 -1.49 19.09 4.22
N CYS A 36 -2.24 18.67 3.22
CA CYS A 36 -2.34 17.29 2.78
C CYS A 36 -2.34 17.22 1.25
N ARG A 37 -1.75 16.17 0.71
CA ARG A 37 -1.77 15.86 -0.73
C ARG A 37 -2.64 14.63 -0.95
N LEU A 38 -3.54 14.71 -1.93
CA LEU A 38 -4.37 13.61 -2.39
C LEU A 38 -4.12 13.40 -3.87
N LEU A 39 -3.75 12.18 -4.26
CA LEU A 39 -3.55 11.77 -5.65
C LEU A 39 -4.55 10.66 -5.98
N PHE A 40 -5.32 10.84 -7.04
CA PHE A 40 -6.23 9.83 -7.57
C PHE A 40 -5.62 9.13 -8.78
N GLY A 41 -5.47 7.81 -8.70
CA GLY A 41 -5.06 6.99 -9.83
C GLY A 41 -6.26 6.71 -10.74
N VAL A 42 -6.15 7.08 -12.01
CA VAL A 42 -7.17 6.84 -13.03
C VAL A 42 -6.49 6.16 -14.21
N PHE A 43 -6.70 4.85 -14.35
CA PHE A 43 -5.94 3.97 -15.25
C PHE A 43 -4.42 3.98 -14.95
N GLY A 44 -4.03 3.82 -13.68
CA GLY A 44 -2.64 3.90 -13.21
C GLY A 44 -1.88 2.57 -13.08
N HIS A 45 -2.38 1.49 -13.71
CA HIS A 45 -1.95 0.12 -13.44
C HIS A 45 -0.66 -0.31 -14.17
N ASP A 46 -0.44 0.15 -15.40
CA ASP A 46 0.79 -0.05 -16.15
C ASP A 46 1.29 1.28 -16.70
N ALA A 47 2.42 1.74 -16.18
CA ALA A 47 3.01 3.01 -16.57
C ALA A 47 4.11 2.86 -17.62
N ALA A 48 4.46 1.65 -18.07
CA ALA A 48 5.65 1.42 -18.89
C ALA A 48 5.67 2.27 -20.18
N GLU A 49 4.59 2.23 -20.95
CA GLU A 49 4.47 3.01 -22.20
C GLU A 49 4.51 4.52 -21.92
N THR A 50 3.80 4.97 -20.90
CA THR A 50 3.75 6.39 -20.51
C THR A 50 5.10 6.90 -20.02
N ILE A 51 5.84 6.11 -19.25
CA ILE A 51 7.20 6.45 -18.83
C ILE A 51 8.16 6.47 -20.02
N GLY A 52 8.02 5.54 -20.97
CA GLY A 52 8.75 5.58 -22.24
C GLY A 52 8.50 6.88 -23.01
N ALA A 53 7.24 7.27 -23.17
CA ALA A 53 6.83 8.49 -23.86
C ALA A 53 7.30 9.77 -23.13
N ILE A 54 7.23 9.80 -21.80
CA ILE A 54 7.79 10.89 -20.97
C ILE A 54 9.29 11.00 -21.21
N SER A 55 10.01 9.88 -21.22
CA SER A 55 11.47 9.86 -21.37
C SER A 55 11.94 10.38 -22.71
N VAL A 56 11.28 9.95 -23.80
CA VAL A 56 11.57 10.41 -25.17
C VAL A 56 11.30 11.91 -25.31
N ARG A 57 10.12 12.39 -24.87
CA ARG A 57 9.79 13.83 -24.94
C ARG A 57 10.77 14.68 -24.14
N TYR A 58 11.14 14.22 -22.95
CA TYR A 58 12.11 14.92 -22.10
C TYR A 58 13.48 15.01 -22.77
N PHE A 59 13.99 13.91 -23.34
CA PHE A 59 15.26 13.91 -24.05
C PHE A 59 15.26 14.84 -25.27
N GLN A 60 14.18 14.85 -26.05
CA GLN A 60 14.04 15.75 -27.21
C GLN A 60 14.06 17.23 -26.81
N GLN A 61 13.48 17.58 -25.66
CA GLN A 61 13.40 18.97 -25.18
C GLN A 61 14.66 19.45 -24.46
N HIS A 62 15.35 18.57 -23.74
CA HIS A 62 16.44 18.95 -22.83
C HIS A 62 17.82 18.38 -23.23
N HIS A 63 17.88 17.54 -24.27
CA HIS A 63 19.09 16.86 -24.74
C HIS A 63 19.83 16.06 -23.65
N ARG A 64 19.09 15.56 -22.65
CA ARG A 64 19.60 14.71 -21.56
C ARG A 64 18.51 13.75 -21.09
N LEU A 65 18.90 12.62 -20.53
CA LEU A 65 17.95 11.65 -19.96
C LEU A 65 17.32 12.19 -18.66
N PRO A 66 16.04 11.90 -18.39
CA PRO A 66 15.44 12.20 -17.09
C PRO A 66 15.97 11.24 -16.02
N ASP A 67 16.15 11.76 -14.80
CA ASP A 67 16.37 10.93 -13.62
C ASP A 67 15.04 10.45 -13.01
N LYS A 68 15.11 9.61 -11.96
CA LYS A 68 13.92 9.06 -11.29
C LYS A 68 13.01 10.17 -10.75
N SER A 69 13.56 11.21 -10.12
CA SER A 69 12.78 12.36 -9.62
C SER A 69 12.03 13.06 -10.73
N THR A 70 12.69 13.28 -11.87
CA THR A 70 12.08 13.89 -13.06
C THR A 70 10.93 13.03 -13.59
N LEU A 71 11.12 11.70 -13.66
CA LEU A 71 10.04 10.81 -14.09
C LEU A 71 8.84 10.83 -13.15
N VAL A 72 9.07 10.84 -11.84
CA VAL A 72 8.02 10.96 -10.82
C VAL A 72 7.27 12.28 -10.98
N GLU A 73 7.99 13.41 -11.09
CA GLU A 73 7.39 14.73 -11.30
C GLU A 73 6.52 14.80 -12.55
N ARG A 74 7.01 14.23 -13.65
CA ARG A 74 6.28 14.23 -14.93
C ARG A 74 5.08 13.30 -14.91
N TYR A 75 5.12 12.20 -14.16
CA TYR A 75 4.02 11.23 -14.09
C TYR A 75 2.92 11.65 -13.11
N TYR A 76 3.29 12.15 -11.91
CA TYR A 76 2.33 12.56 -10.87
C TYR A 76 1.99 14.06 -10.90
N GLY A 77 2.63 14.83 -11.79
CA GLY A 77 2.51 16.28 -11.87
C GLY A 77 3.30 17.05 -10.79
N GLU A 78 3.96 16.34 -9.87
CA GLU A 78 4.90 16.87 -8.89
C GLU A 78 5.74 15.74 -8.29
N TYR A 79 6.83 16.09 -7.60
CA TYR A 79 7.63 15.08 -6.91
C TYR A 79 6.85 14.54 -5.71
N ILE A 80 6.77 13.22 -5.63
CA ILE A 80 6.28 12.51 -4.46
C ILE A 80 7.37 11.54 -3.98
N PRO A 81 7.60 11.42 -2.65
CA PRO A 81 8.55 10.45 -2.12
C PRO A 81 8.05 9.01 -2.34
N PRO A 82 8.93 8.01 -2.18
CA PRO A 82 8.51 6.61 -2.10
C PRO A 82 7.36 6.38 -1.11
N VAL A 83 6.50 5.42 -1.41
CA VAL A 83 5.38 5.03 -0.55
C VAL A 83 5.94 4.44 0.75
N SER A 84 5.43 4.88 1.89
CA SER A 84 5.86 4.36 3.20
C SER A 84 5.02 3.17 3.66
N LEU A 85 3.74 3.13 3.30
CA LEU A 85 2.84 2.02 3.59
C LEU A 85 1.72 1.94 2.55
N PHE A 86 1.19 0.73 2.33
CA PHE A 86 0.03 0.45 1.49
C PHE A 86 -1.02 -0.31 2.31
N ILE A 87 -2.30 0.10 2.20
CA ILE A 87 -3.42 -0.57 2.85
C ILE A 87 -4.38 -1.08 1.77
N GLY A 88 -4.31 -2.38 1.52
CA GLY A 88 -5.24 -3.10 0.65
C GLY A 88 -6.32 -3.85 1.44
N PHE A 89 -7.11 -4.64 0.73
CA PHE A 89 -8.09 -5.55 1.31
C PHE A 89 -8.17 -6.84 0.48
N ASP A 90 -8.72 -7.89 1.08
CA ASP A 90 -8.93 -9.20 0.46
C ASP A 90 -7.58 -9.85 0.07
N ARG A 91 -7.29 -9.99 -1.22
CA ARG A 91 -6.08 -10.65 -1.73
C ARG A 91 -4.85 -9.77 -1.54
N PHE A 92 -3.72 -10.42 -1.25
CA PHE A 92 -2.45 -9.74 -1.07
C PHE A 92 -1.91 -9.27 -2.43
N SER A 93 -2.27 -8.05 -2.80
CA SER A 93 -1.82 -7.39 -4.02
C SER A 93 -1.74 -5.88 -3.80
N ALA A 94 -0.57 -5.33 -4.08
CA ALA A 94 -0.35 -3.88 -4.15
C ALA A 94 -0.35 -3.46 -5.63
N PHE A 95 -0.96 -2.32 -5.93
CA PHE A 95 -1.17 -1.86 -7.30
C PHE A 95 -1.21 -0.33 -7.36
N ASP A 96 -1.17 0.22 -8.58
CA ASP A 96 -1.31 1.65 -8.90
C ASP A 96 -0.31 2.59 -8.19
N MET A 97 0.92 2.14 -7.91
CA MET A 97 2.00 2.95 -7.31
C MET A 97 3.27 3.02 -8.19
N PRO A 98 3.17 3.31 -9.50
CA PRO A 98 4.32 3.29 -10.40
C PRO A 98 5.41 4.28 -9.97
N LEU A 99 6.67 3.89 -10.16
CA LEU A 99 7.89 4.63 -9.78
C LEU A 99 8.14 4.83 -8.27
N VAL A 100 7.12 4.69 -7.43
CA VAL A 100 7.16 5.05 -6.00
C VAL A 100 7.01 3.87 -5.05
N ALA A 101 6.61 2.71 -5.55
CA ALA A 101 6.84 1.43 -4.89
C ALA A 101 8.34 1.08 -4.93
N THR A 102 8.94 0.76 -3.78
CA THR A 102 10.36 0.41 -3.68
C THR A 102 10.61 -0.95 -3.05
N GLY A 103 9.55 -1.66 -2.65
CA GLY A 103 9.64 -2.87 -1.83
C GLY A 103 10.02 -2.58 -0.37
N SER A 104 10.03 -1.32 0.04
CA SER A 104 10.31 -0.89 1.42
C SER A 104 9.06 -0.40 2.14
N GLU A 105 7.96 -0.27 1.41
CA GLU A 105 6.65 0.04 1.94
C GLU A 105 6.13 -1.10 2.82
N ASP A 106 5.49 -0.74 3.92
CA ASP A 106 4.80 -1.71 4.76
C ASP A 106 3.44 -2.06 4.17
N LEU A 107 3.21 -3.34 3.90
CA LEU A 107 1.99 -3.84 3.26
C LEU A 107 1.02 -4.36 4.32
N TYR A 108 -0.19 -3.78 4.34
CA TYR A 108 -1.29 -4.21 5.19
C TYR A 108 -2.50 -4.60 4.34
N PHE A 109 -3.13 -5.72 4.68
CA PHE A 109 -4.31 -6.20 3.97
C PHE A 109 -5.43 -6.46 4.96
N THR A 110 -6.49 -5.67 4.84
CA THR A 110 -7.69 -5.83 5.67
C THR A 110 -8.56 -6.98 5.16
N VAL A 111 -9.22 -7.70 6.08
CA VAL A 111 -10.12 -8.80 5.70
C VAL A 111 -11.41 -8.25 5.07
N SER A 112 -11.95 -7.18 5.64
CA SER A 112 -13.14 -6.50 5.12
C SER A 112 -12.77 -5.44 4.09
N PRO A 113 -13.63 -5.13 3.11
CA PRO A 113 -13.38 -4.07 2.13
C PRO A 113 -13.05 -2.71 2.76
N SER A 114 -12.31 -1.86 2.03
CA SER A 114 -11.82 -0.56 2.53
C SER A 114 -12.85 0.34 3.24
N PRO A 115 -14.14 0.40 2.84
CA PRO A 115 -15.15 1.17 3.56
C PRO A 115 -15.41 0.74 5.02
N TYR A 116 -14.98 -0.47 5.43
CA TYR A 116 -15.11 -0.99 6.78
C TYR A 116 -13.92 -0.67 7.69
N LEU A 117 -12.89 0.04 7.19
CA LEU A 117 -11.72 0.40 7.98
C LEU A 117 -12.13 1.31 9.14
N THR A 118 -11.96 0.82 10.37
CA THR A 118 -12.25 1.60 11.59
C THR A 118 -11.06 2.42 12.03
N GLU A 119 -11.31 3.48 12.82
CA GLU A 119 -10.24 4.27 13.44
C GLU A 119 -9.31 3.39 14.30
N ARG A 120 -9.88 2.45 15.07
CA ARG A 120 -9.11 1.51 15.89
C ARG A 120 -8.14 0.70 15.04
N GLN A 121 -8.62 0.12 13.94
CA GLN A 121 -7.79 -0.68 13.04
C GLN A 121 -6.72 0.16 12.36
N LEU A 122 -7.04 1.38 11.94
CA LEU A 122 -6.06 2.33 11.39
C LEU A 122 -4.97 2.66 12.42
N ARG A 123 -5.33 2.93 13.69
CA ARG A 123 -4.36 3.17 14.77
C ARG A 123 -3.45 1.97 15.00
N CYS A 124 -3.97 0.73 14.94
CA CYS A 124 -3.14 -0.48 15.02
C CYS A 124 -2.13 -0.57 13.88
N ILE A 125 -2.56 -0.32 12.63
CA ILE A 125 -1.69 -0.30 11.44
C ILE A 125 -0.60 0.77 11.59
N LEU A 126 -0.97 1.98 12.02
CA LEU A 126 -0.02 3.08 12.22
C LEU A 126 0.97 2.77 13.34
N TYR A 127 0.53 2.13 14.43
CA TYR A 127 1.43 1.72 15.51
C TYR A 127 2.47 0.71 15.01
N ASP A 128 2.05 -0.30 14.24
CA ASP A 128 2.95 -1.28 13.65
C ASP A 128 4.01 -0.62 12.75
N HIS A 129 3.55 0.26 11.85
CA HIS A 129 4.40 1.01 10.92
C HIS A 129 5.41 1.95 11.61
N LEU A 130 4.97 2.65 12.66
CA LEU A 130 5.78 3.66 13.34
C LEU A 130 6.73 3.07 14.40
N TYR A 131 6.34 1.97 15.04
CA TYR A 131 7.06 1.45 16.20
C TYR A 131 7.53 0.00 16.01
N ALA A 132 6.62 -0.93 15.74
CA ALA A 132 6.95 -2.37 15.76
C ALA A 132 7.92 -2.75 14.64
N ARG A 133 7.72 -2.24 13.43
CA ARG A 133 8.58 -2.49 12.27
C ARG A 133 9.87 -1.68 12.25
N ARG A 134 9.99 -0.69 13.13
CA ARG A 134 11.21 0.13 13.28
C ARG A 134 12.18 -0.48 14.28
N VAL A 135 11.82 -1.60 14.91
CA VAL A 135 12.75 -2.38 15.73
C VAL A 135 13.90 -2.87 14.85
N LYS A 136 15.13 -2.53 15.25
CA LYS A 136 16.32 -3.01 14.57
C LYS A 136 16.37 -4.52 14.65
N GLU A 137 16.74 -5.16 13.55
CA GLU A 137 16.99 -6.59 13.55
C GLU A 137 18.04 -6.92 14.64
N PRO A 138 17.76 -7.89 15.53
CA PRO A 138 18.68 -8.23 16.59
C PRO A 138 19.94 -8.88 16.00
N ASP A 139 21.08 -8.68 16.67
CA ASP A 139 22.25 -9.51 16.42
C ASP A 139 21.99 -10.91 16.99
N TYR A 140 21.75 -11.87 16.08
CA TYR A 140 21.41 -13.25 16.44
C TYR A 140 22.49 -13.94 17.28
N GLU A 141 23.76 -13.51 17.20
CA GLU A 141 24.84 -14.08 18.00
C GLU A 141 24.77 -13.66 19.47
N THR A 142 24.09 -12.55 19.75
CA THR A 142 23.94 -11.99 21.10
C THR A 142 22.63 -12.37 21.77
N LEU A 143 21.74 -13.07 21.05
CA LEU A 143 20.44 -13.44 21.59
C LEU A 143 20.57 -14.46 22.73
N PRO A 144 19.84 -14.26 23.86
CA PRO A 144 19.74 -15.28 24.89
C PRO A 144 19.23 -16.60 24.32
N VAL A 145 19.74 -17.72 24.83
CA VAL A 145 19.33 -19.07 24.39
C VAL A 145 17.81 -19.24 24.41
N GLU A 146 17.13 -18.71 25.44
CA GLU A 146 15.67 -18.75 25.54
C GLU A 146 14.96 -18.03 24.39
N ALA A 147 15.51 -16.91 23.89
CA ALA A 147 14.95 -16.19 22.76
C ALA A 147 15.10 -16.98 21.46
N ILE A 148 16.26 -17.64 21.29
CA ILE A 148 16.53 -18.54 20.15
C ILE A 148 15.57 -19.73 20.18
N GLU A 149 15.35 -20.36 21.35
CA GLU A 149 14.41 -21.47 21.49
C GLU A 149 12.96 -21.05 21.23
N ARG A 150 12.55 -19.86 21.70
CA ARG A 150 11.23 -19.29 21.36
C ARG A 150 11.07 -19.09 19.86
N MET A 151 12.04 -18.46 19.20
CA MET A 151 12.04 -18.25 17.76
C MET A 151 11.97 -19.58 16.99
N ARG A 152 12.77 -20.58 17.39
CA ARG A 152 12.76 -21.91 16.80
C ARG A 152 11.41 -22.60 16.97
N ALA A 153 10.82 -22.54 18.15
CA ALA A 153 9.51 -23.11 18.41
C ALA A 153 8.42 -22.49 17.52
N PHE A 154 8.44 -21.15 17.37
CA PHE A 154 7.51 -20.44 16.48
C PHE A 154 7.64 -20.88 15.02
N TYR A 155 8.86 -20.90 14.47
CA TYR A 155 9.06 -21.30 13.07
C TYR A 155 8.78 -22.78 12.82
N LYS A 156 9.09 -23.66 13.78
CA LYS A 156 8.78 -25.09 13.65
C LYS A 156 7.27 -25.36 13.68
N MET A 157 6.53 -24.65 14.54
CA MET A 157 5.07 -24.74 14.61
C MET A 157 4.40 -24.27 13.33
N ASN A 158 4.97 -23.25 12.68
CA ASN A 158 4.46 -22.66 11.46
C ASN A 158 5.18 -23.14 10.20
N PHE A 159 5.85 -24.30 10.27
CA PHE A 159 6.46 -24.90 9.09
C PHE A 159 5.39 -25.16 8.02
N GLU A 160 5.69 -24.82 6.75
CA GLU A 160 4.77 -24.89 5.60
C GLU A 160 3.55 -23.94 5.64
N ARG A 161 3.46 -23.04 6.63
CA ARG A 161 2.44 -22.00 6.66
C ARG A 161 2.86 -20.81 5.81
N THR A 162 1.91 -20.25 5.06
CA THR A 162 2.17 -19.13 4.15
C THR A 162 1.10 -18.05 4.31
N LEU A 163 1.50 -16.84 4.73
CA LEU A 163 0.60 -15.69 4.77
C LEU A 163 0.07 -15.35 3.36
N GLY A 164 -1.21 -15.00 3.27
CA GLY A 164 -1.86 -14.70 1.99
C GLY A 164 -2.42 -15.91 1.27
N VAL A 165 -2.31 -17.13 1.83
CA VAL A 165 -3.10 -18.28 1.39
C VAL A 165 -4.54 -18.12 1.87
N GLY A 166 -5.49 -18.43 1.00
CA GLY A 166 -6.91 -18.36 1.28
C GLY A 166 -7.70 -19.48 0.60
N PHE A 167 -9.00 -19.47 0.78
CA PHE A 167 -9.91 -20.41 0.12
C PHE A 167 -11.00 -19.68 -0.64
N VAL A 168 -11.53 -20.32 -1.69
CA VAL A 168 -12.67 -19.78 -2.43
C VAL A 168 -13.94 -20.51 -2.04
N ARG A 169 -14.97 -19.76 -1.68
CA ARG A 169 -16.32 -20.26 -1.47
C ARG A 169 -17.31 -19.27 -2.07
N ASP A 170 -18.27 -19.77 -2.83
CA ASP A 170 -19.29 -18.96 -3.51
C ASP A 170 -18.70 -17.86 -4.42
N ARG A 171 -17.53 -18.13 -5.02
CA ARG A 171 -16.71 -17.21 -5.83
C ARG A 171 -16.06 -16.05 -5.06
N PHE A 172 -16.19 -16.02 -3.74
CA PHE A 172 -15.46 -15.11 -2.88
C PHE A 172 -14.21 -15.78 -2.35
N TRP A 173 -13.10 -15.06 -2.37
CA TRP A 173 -11.86 -15.49 -1.74
C TRP A 173 -11.87 -15.03 -0.29
N TYR A 174 -11.37 -15.86 0.62
CA TYR A 174 -11.27 -15.54 2.04
C TYR A 174 -9.85 -15.85 2.52
N PRO A 175 -9.18 -14.91 3.21
CA PRO A 175 -7.87 -15.17 3.78
C PRO A 175 -8.00 -16.21 4.91
N LEU A 176 -7.10 -17.20 4.92
CA LEU A 176 -7.02 -18.14 6.03
C LEU A 176 -6.03 -17.61 7.08
N SER A 177 -6.35 -17.82 8.37
CA SER A 177 -5.32 -17.71 9.40
C SER A 177 -4.29 -18.82 9.15
N GLN A 178 -3.01 -18.45 9.11
CA GLN A 178 -1.91 -19.37 8.84
C GLN A 178 -0.88 -19.36 9.97
N VAL A 179 -0.98 -18.45 10.94
CA VAL A 179 0.01 -18.30 12.02
C VAL A 179 -0.60 -18.78 13.33
N ASP A 180 0.07 -19.75 13.93
CA ASP A 180 -0.19 -20.27 15.27
C ASP A 180 0.90 -19.76 16.23
N LEU A 181 0.52 -19.34 17.44
CA LEU A 181 1.46 -18.88 18.46
C LEU A 181 1.78 -20.04 19.44
N PRO A 182 3.06 -20.30 19.77
CA PRO A 182 3.42 -21.24 20.83
C PRO A 182 2.79 -20.87 22.18
N ALA A 183 2.57 -21.86 23.05
CA ALA A 183 2.15 -21.57 24.42
C ALA A 183 3.19 -20.66 25.12
N ASN A 184 2.72 -19.62 25.81
CA ASN A 184 3.55 -18.62 26.51
C ASN A 184 4.45 -17.75 25.59
N PHE A 185 4.06 -17.50 24.34
CA PHE A 185 4.80 -16.61 23.42
C PHE A 185 4.77 -15.11 23.81
N GLY A 186 4.13 -14.79 24.94
CA GLY A 186 3.76 -13.43 25.36
C GLY A 186 2.37 -13.07 24.87
N ASP A 187 1.69 -12.15 25.57
CA ASP A 187 0.43 -11.61 25.09
C ASP A 187 0.71 -10.83 23.80
N ALA A 188 0.16 -11.30 22.67
CA ALA A 188 -0.02 -10.42 21.53
C ALA A 188 -0.88 -9.23 22.00
N PRO A 189 -0.62 -7.98 21.58
CA PRO A 189 -1.45 -6.86 21.99
C PRO A 189 -2.91 -7.18 21.66
N ASN A 190 -3.71 -7.41 22.71
CA ASN A 190 -5.06 -7.92 22.59
C ASN A 190 -5.88 -6.99 21.69
N ASN A 191 -6.39 -7.53 20.59
CA ASN A 191 -7.59 -7.01 19.96
C ASN A 191 -8.77 -7.42 20.85
N GLU A 192 -8.92 -6.76 22.00
CA GLU A 192 -10.14 -6.88 22.79
C GLU A 192 -11.31 -6.53 21.86
N THR A 193 -12.05 -7.57 21.50
CA THR A 193 -13.30 -7.45 20.78
C THR A 193 -14.31 -7.08 21.85
N GLU A 194 -14.54 -5.78 22.02
CA GLU A 194 -15.78 -5.33 22.66
C GLU A 194 -16.93 -5.93 21.85
N THR A 195 -17.52 -6.97 22.44
CA THR A 195 -18.75 -7.57 21.98
C THR A 195 -19.85 -6.54 22.20
N ALA A 196 -20.10 -5.71 21.19
CA ALA A 196 -21.31 -4.92 21.13
C ALA A 196 -22.50 -5.90 21.09
N GLN A 197 -23.19 -6.02 22.22
CA GLN A 197 -24.49 -6.70 22.27
C GLN A 197 -25.47 -5.95 21.34
N PRO A 198 -26.19 -6.63 20.44
CA PRO A 198 -27.30 -5.99 19.75
C PRO A 198 -28.43 -5.76 20.76
N GLY A 199 -28.79 -4.50 20.95
CA GLY A 199 -29.93 -4.10 21.77
C GLY A 199 -31.23 -4.70 21.23
N ALA A 200 -32.04 -5.21 22.17
CA ALA A 200 -33.41 -5.66 21.96
C ALA A 200 -34.38 -4.48 21.76
#